data_AF-A0A9X2SQH7-F1
#
_entry.id   AF-A0A9X2SQH7-F1
#
_cell.length_a   1.000
_cell.length_b   1.000
_cell.length_c   1.000
_cell.angle_alpha   90.00
_cell.angle_beta   90.00
_cell.angle_gamma   90.00
#
_symmetry.space_group_name_H-M   'P 1'
#
loop_
_entity.id
_entity.type
_entity.pdbx_description
1 polymer ?
#
loop_
_entity_poly.entity_id
_entity_poly.type
_entity_poly.pdbx_seq_one_letter_code
_entity_poly.pdbx_strand_id
1 'polypeptide(L)'
;MTDHELATQLKELADAPAPPPRIDIDRARRLGGRRRRARTTALVVGCAAVVTAAGLTAVSVFRPTPPAAPAAELPKPAPVAPAPTDNPLVAKGTFGWLPEEVKGVEYAAGGHGDTVLAIGRGDLAPMIWLSVDDREPATPRDLSGTPKQIPQKVGGRDGHWITADASDPLNHGDSYLRWPTPDGRWAQLHTYYLARPDLQQALVRVASEVTFGPRAVPLPLHISSLPPSFHLSDAYTSRRPDQDGVPWRLVLQYSANGALVTINVAPPGARVDGLGEPQCVTKNGLRACVGIDQPQAAGVTAQDLLSRITLLGPDESKWTTHVIG
;
A
#
# COMPACT_ATOMS: atom_id res chain seq x y z
N MET A 1 27.57 12.90 36.85
CA MET A 1 26.46 13.85 36.69
C MET A 1 25.47 13.56 37.80
N THR A 2 25.26 14.51 38.69
CA THR A 2 24.36 14.36 39.85
C THR A 2 22.93 14.72 39.44
N ASP A 3 21.92 14.20 40.15
CA ASP A 3 20.50 14.52 39.88
C ASP A 3 20.22 16.03 39.89
N HIS A 4 20.99 16.78 40.68
CA HIS A 4 20.90 18.23 40.73
C HIS A 4 21.41 18.91 39.45
N GLU A 5 22.48 18.40 38.84
CA GLU A 5 22.99 18.90 37.55
C GLU A 5 22.01 18.61 36.42
N LEU A 6 21.39 17.42 36.41
CA LEU A 6 20.38 17.06 35.42
C LEU A 6 19.13 17.95 35.55
N ALA A 7 18.62 18.15 36.77
CA ALA A 7 17.47 19.00 37.01
C ALA A 7 17.73 20.47 36.60
N THR A 8 18.96 20.95 36.81
CA THR A 8 19.37 22.29 36.41
C THR A 8 19.44 22.42 34.89
N GLN A 9 20.05 21.47 34.19
CA GLN A 9 20.13 21.49 32.72
C GLN A 9 18.77 21.34 32.04
N LEU A 10 17.87 20.52 32.59
CA LEU A 10 16.50 20.38 32.07
C LEU A 10 15.70 21.66 32.26
N LYS A 11 15.87 22.34 33.40
CA LYS A 11 15.25 23.65 33.64
C LYS A 11 15.78 24.71 32.68
N GLU A 12 17.09 24.73 32.44
CA GLU A 12 17.74 25.66 31.50
C GLU A 12 17.28 25.42 30.05
N LEU A 13 17.06 24.17 29.66
CA LEU A 13 16.48 23.81 28.35
C LEU A 13 15.00 24.19 28.23
N ALA A 14 14.23 24.13 29.33
CA ALA A 14 12.82 24.50 29.34
C ALA A 14 12.60 26.03 29.32
N ASP A 15 13.50 26.78 29.98
CA ASP A 15 13.46 28.24 30.05
C ASP A 15 14.08 28.91 28.81
N ALA A 16 14.79 28.16 27.96
CA ALA A 16 15.32 28.65 26.70
C ALA A 16 14.19 28.93 25.69
N PRO A 17 14.13 30.11 25.05
CA PRO A 17 13.12 30.42 24.05
C PRO A 17 13.21 29.44 22.88
N ALA A 18 12.06 28.89 22.48
CA ALA A 18 11.98 27.93 21.39
C ALA A 18 12.67 28.48 20.13
N PRO A 19 13.54 27.70 19.45
CA PRO A 19 14.14 28.11 18.20
C PRO A 19 13.04 28.50 17.20
N PRO A 20 13.25 29.55 16.38
CA PRO A 20 12.28 29.92 15.38
C PRO A 20 11.99 28.71 14.46
N PRO A 21 10.72 28.45 14.14
CA PRO A 21 10.35 27.29 13.32
C PRO A 21 11.07 27.36 11.97
N ARG A 22 11.88 26.34 11.68
CA ARG A 22 12.62 26.23 10.40
C ARG A 22 11.71 25.97 9.20
N ILE A 23 10.44 25.65 9.46
CA ILE A 23 9.44 25.34 8.47
C ILE A 23 8.46 26.52 8.41
N ASP A 24 8.51 27.26 7.31
CA ASP A 24 7.51 28.28 6.98
C ASP A 24 6.21 27.57 6.53
N ILE A 25 5.33 27.35 7.50
CA ILE A 25 4.03 26.68 7.30
C ILE A 25 3.17 27.44 6.27
N ASP A 26 3.26 28.77 6.24
CA ASP A 26 2.50 29.58 5.31
C ASP A 26 3.03 29.46 3.88
N ARG A 27 4.34 29.35 3.70
CA ARG A 27 4.93 29.03 2.40
C ARG A 27 4.52 27.64 1.93
N ALA A 28 4.49 26.63 2.82
CA ALA A 28 4.00 25.30 2.48
C ALA A 28 2.51 25.32 2.07
N ARG A 29 1.65 26.01 2.83
CA ARG A 29 0.22 26.18 2.48
C ARG A 29 0.03 26.94 1.17
N ARG A 30 0.81 27.99 0.90
CA ARG A 30 0.75 28.76 -0.35
C ARG A 30 1.17 27.94 -1.57
N LEU A 31 2.23 27.13 -1.44
CA LEU A 31 2.69 26.24 -2.51
C LEU A 31 1.64 25.15 -2.79
N GLY A 32 1.07 24.53 -1.77
CA GLY A 32 -0.03 23.57 -1.92
C GLY A 32 -1.29 24.19 -2.54
N GLY A 33 -1.68 25.38 -2.09
CA GLY A 33 -2.86 26.10 -2.57
C GLY A 33 -2.78 26.56 -4.02
N ARG A 34 -1.62 27.08 -4.47
CA ARG A 34 -1.40 27.46 -5.88
C ARG A 34 -1.48 26.25 -6.81
N ARG A 35 -0.90 25.12 -6.39
CA ARG A 35 -0.92 23.86 -7.17
C ARG A 35 -2.32 23.28 -7.28
N ARG A 36 -3.13 23.38 -6.21
CA ARG A 36 -4.56 23.01 -6.23
C ARG A 36 -5.36 23.88 -7.20
N ARG A 37 -5.21 25.21 -7.13
CA ARG A 37 -5.95 26.16 -7.99
C ARG A 37 -5.61 26.01 -9.47
N ALA A 38 -4.33 25.83 -9.81
CA ALA A 38 -3.92 25.62 -11.21
C ALA A 38 -4.60 24.40 -11.85
N ARG A 39 -4.86 23.35 -11.05
CA ARG A 39 -5.60 22.16 -11.49
C ARG A 39 -7.10 22.41 -11.63
N THR A 40 -7.70 23.16 -10.71
CA THR A 40 -9.14 23.49 -10.78
C THR A 40 -9.46 24.34 -12.00
N THR A 41 -8.58 25.27 -12.41
CA THR A 41 -8.81 26.11 -13.60
C THR A 41 -8.66 25.38 -14.93
N ALA A 42 -7.89 24.29 -15.00
CA ALA A 42 -7.75 23.50 -16.22
C ALA A 42 -9.03 22.71 -16.58
N LEU A 43 -9.86 22.36 -15.59
CA LEU A 43 -11.11 21.62 -15.80
C LEU A 43 -12.28 22.50 -16.27
N VAL A 44 -12.30 23.78 -15.91
CA VAL A 44 -13.44 24.67 -16.23
C VAL A 44 -13.42 25.14 -17.69
N VAL A 45 -12.27 25.19 -18.35
CA VAL A 45 -12.17 25.61 -19.77
C VAL A 45 -12.63 24.48 -20.73
N GLY A 46 -12.70 23.22 -20.30
CA GLY A 46 -13.09 22.08 -21.13
C GLY A 46 -14.59 21.82 -21.28
N CYS A 47 -15.47 22.48 -20.50
CA CYS A 47 -16.89 22.15 -20.43
C CYS A 47 -17.82 23.03 -21.30
N ALA A 48 -17.29 23.83 -22.23
CA ALA A 48 -18.09 24.75 -23.05
C ALA A 48 -18.57 24.18 -24.40
N ALA A 49 -18.36 22.89 -24.71
CA ALA A 49 -18.62 22.39 -26.06
C ALA A 49 -19.18 20.96 -26.14
N VAL A 50 -20.30 20.65 -25.47
CA VAL A 50 -21.21 19.57 -25.92
C VAL A 50 -22.66 19.91 -25.57
N VAL A 51 -23.26 20.80 -26.35
CA VAL A 51 -24.72 20.93 -26.46
C VAL A 51 -25.03 20.85 -27.94
N THR A 52 -25.38 19.66 -28.44
CA THR A 52 -26.30 19.45 -29.58
C THR A 52 -26.41 17.95 -29.92
N ALA A 53 -27.66 17.55 -30.22
CA ALA A 53 -28.12 16.32 -30.87
C ALA A 53 -28.23 15.03 -30.02
N ALA A 54 -29.45 14.70 -29.58
CA ALA A 54 -30.32 13.79 -30.34
C ALA A 54 -31.66 13.61 -29.61
N GLY A 55 -32.75 13.86 -30.34
CA GLY A 55 -34.11 13.60 -29.90
C GLY A 55 -34.65 12.26 -30.39
N LEU A 56 -35.79 11.89 -29.78
CA LEU A 56 -36.85 11.01 -30.27
C LEU A 56 -36.50 9.55 -30.59
N THR A 57 -36.91 8.64 -29.68
CA THR A 57 -37.85 7.55 -29.99
C THR A 57 -38.54 7.09 -28.71
N ALA A 58 -39.81 7.48 -28.56
CA ALA A 58 -40.77 6.80 -27.70
C ALA A 58 -41.50 5.75 -28.55
N VAL A 59 -41.62 4.53 -28.03
CA VAL A 59 -42.76 3.58 -28.09
C VAL A 59 -42.19 2.17 -27.90
N SER A 60 -42.40 1.58 -26.73
CA SER A 60 -42.67 0.14 -26.68
C SER A 60 -43.51 -0.23 -25.46
N VAL A 61 -44.73 -0.58 -25.82
CA VAL A 61 -45.87 -1.11 -25.09
C VAL A 61 -45.50 -2.34 -24.26
N PHE A 62 -46.03 -2.38 -23.02
CA PHE A 62 -46.34 -3.53 -22.19
C PHE A 62 -45.82 -4.90 -22.68
N ARG A 63 -44.74 -5.39 -22.05
CA ARG A 63 -44.42 -6.83 -22.02
C ARG A 63 -44.72 -7.39 -20.62
N PRO A 64 -45.41 -8.53 -20.50
CA PRO A 64 -45.56 -9.24 -19.24
C PRO A 64 -44.19 -9.63 -18.68
N THR A 65 -43.96 -9.34 -17.40
CA THR A 65 -42.77 -9.75 -16.67
C THR A 65 -42.73 -11.28 -16.58
N PRO A 66 -41.73 -11.97 -17.15
CA PRO A 66 -41.58 -13.41 -16.96
C PRO A 66 -41.34 -13.70 -15.47
N PRO A 67 -41.85 -14.83 -14.94
CA PRO A 67 -41.56 -15.24 -13.58
C PRO A 67 -40.04 -15.32 -13.37
N ALA A 68 -39.58 -14.84 -12.22
CA ALA A 68 -38.17 -14.81 -11.86
C ALA A 68 -37.55 -16.21 -12.02
N ALA A 69 -36.57 -16.33 -12.91
CA ALA A 69 -35.79 -17.56 -13.01
C ALA A 69 -35.15 -17.86 -11.64
N PRO A 70 -35.13 -19.13 -11.19
CA PRO A 70 -34.46 -19.51 -9.96
C PRO A 70 -33.02 -18.99 -10.00
N ALA A 71 -32.57 -18.39 -8.90
CA ALA A 71 -31.23 -17.85 -8.78
C ALA A 71 -30.23 -18.93 -9.20
N ALA A 72 -29.45 -18.66 -10.25
CA ALA A 72 -28.38 -19.54 -10.65
C ALA A 72 -27.44 -19.70 -9.45
N GLU A 73 -27.28 -20.93 -8.96
CA GLU A 73 -26.28 -21.23 -7.95
C GLU A 73 -24.93 -20.80 -8.49
N LEU A 74 -24.34 -19.78 -7.85
CA LEU A 74 -23.01 -19.33 -8.20
C LEU A 74 -22.06 -20.52 -8.02
N PRO A 75 -21.18 -20.82 -9.01
CA PRO A 75 -20.22 -21.89 -8.88
C PRO A 75 -19.40 -21.68 -7.61
N LYS A 76 -19.43 -22.68 -6.73
CA LYS A 76 -18.64 -22.69 -5.50
C LYS A 76 -17.17 -22.54 -5.89
N PRO A 77 -16.47 -21.49 -5.40
CA PRO A 77 -15.05 -21.30 -5.73
C PRO A 77 -14.25 -22.55 -5.39
N ALA A 78 -13.39 -22.98 -6.31
CA ALA A 78 -12.45 -24.06 -6.04
C ALA A 78 -11.56 -23.66 -4.85
N PRO A 79 -11.20 -24.61 -3.96
CA PRO A 79 -10.29 -24.33 -2.86
C PRO A 79 -8.96 -23.81 -3.39
N VAL A 80 -8.57 -22.61 -2.97
CA VAL A 80 -7.22 -22.07 -3.22
C VAL A 80 -6.26 -22.77 -2.25
N ALA A 81 -5.18 -23.34 -2.78
CA ALA A 81 -4.15 -23.93 -1.92
C ALA A 81 -3.62 -22.88 -0.93
N PRO A 82 -3.37 -23.26 0.34
CA PRO A 82 -2.84 -22.32 1.31
C PRO A 82 -1.45 -21.82 0.87
N ALA A 83 -1.14 -20.56 1.16
CA ALA A 83 0.21 -20.06 0.96
C ALA A 83 1.20 -20.83 1.85
N PRO A 84 2.44 -21.07 1.38
CA PRO A 84 3.50 -21.61 2.21
C PRO A 84 3.69 -20.80 3.50
N THR A 85 3.79 -21.49 4.64
CA THR A 85 3.93 -20.87 5.97
C THR A 85 5.32 -20.28 6.21
N ASP A 86 6.28 -20.58 5.34
CA ASP A 86 7.65 -20.11 5.35
C ASP A 86 7.87 -18.81 4.56
N ASN A 87 6.82 -18.21 3.99
CA ASN A 87 6.90 -16.92 3.33
C ASN A 87 6.46 -15.78 4.27
N PRO A 88 7.34 -14.81 4.59
CA PRO A 88 6.96 -13.68 5.44
C PRO A 88 6.04 -12.68 4.73
N LEU A 89 5.88 -12.74 3.41
CA LEU A 89 5.09 -11.78 2.64
C LEU A 89 4.02 -12.49 1.82
N VAL A 90 2.80 -12.51 2.35
CA VAL A 90 1.62 -13.11 1.71
C VAL A 90 0.60 -12.04 1.41
N ALA A 91 0.31 -11.83 0.13
CA ALA A 91 -0.75 -10.92 -0.31
C ALA A 91 -2.13 -11.56 -0.13
N LYS A 92 -3.11 -10.79 0.32
CA LYS A 92 -4.53 -11.23 0.45
C LYS A 92 -5.36 -11.04 -0.83
N GLY A 93 -4.82 -10.31 -1.79
CA GLY A 93 -5.40 -10.11 -3.11
C GLY A 93 -4.37 -9.58 -4.10
N THR A 94 -4.69 -9.63 -5.38
CA THR A 94 -3.83 -9.11 -6.46
C THR A 94 -4.67 -8.40 -7.51
N PHE A 95 -4.14 -7.32 -8.08
CA PHE A 95 -4.76 -6.63 -9.21
C PHE A 95 -4.70 -7.50 -10.47
N GLY A 96 -5.83 -7.67 -11.16
CA GLY A 96 -5.89 -8.28 -12.49
C GLY A 96 -5.68 -7.29 -13.63
N TRP A 97 -6.14 -6.05 -13.45
CA TRP A 97 -5.91 -4.93 -14.37
C TRP A 97 -5.57 -3.66 -13.61
N LEU A 98 -4.69 -2.85 -14.21
CA LEU A 98 -4.26 -1.57 -13.69
C LEU A 98 -4.26 -0.52 -14.80
N PRO A 99 -4.53 0.75 -14.47
CA PRO A 99 -4.36 1.87 -15.40
C PRO A 99 -2.91 1.98 -15.88
N GLU A 100 -2.70 2.47 -17.10
CA GLU A 100 -1.37 2.55 -17.73
C GLU A 100 -0.38 3.48 -17.00
N GLU A 101 -0.88 4.39 -16.17
CA GLU A 101 -0.08 5.28 -15.33
C GLU A 101 0.67 4.52 -14.23
N VAL A 102 0.18 3.33 -13.87
CA VAL A 102 0.82 2.44 -12.89
C VAL A 102 1.99 1.70 -13.55
N LYS A 103 3.15 1.74 -12.90
CA LYS A 103 4.42 1.17 -13.41
C LYS A 103 5.01 0.11 -12.50
N GLY A 104 4.44 -0.14 -11.33
CA GLY A 104 4.90 -1.16 -10.40
C GLY A 104 3.82 -1.60 -9.42
N VAL A 105 4.01 -2.80 -8.86
CA VAL A 105 3.20 -3.33 -7.76
C VAL A 105 4.12 -3.67 -6.59
N GLU A 106 3.80 -3.08 -5.45
CA GLU A 106 4.42 -3.24 -4.14
C GLU A 106 3.51 -4.10 -3.25
N TYR A 107 4.11 -4.77 -2.29
CA TYR A 107 3.43 -5.64 -1.34
C TYR A 107 3.92 -5.30 0.05
N ALA A 108 3.01 -5.27 1.02
CA ALA A 108 3.35 -5.11 2.43
C ALA A 108 2.51 -6.06 3.31
N ALA A 109 3.08 -6.51 4.43
CA ALA A 109 2.41 -7.30 5.46
C ALA A 109 2.93 -6.93 6.85
N GLY A 110 2.09 -7.06 7.88
CA GLY A 110 2.48 -6.84 9.28
C GLY A 110 1.85 -5.61 9.93
N GLY A 111 2.62 -4.86 10.72
CA GLY A 111 2.13 -3.83 11.64
C GLY A 111 1.36 -2.68 11.00
N HIS A 112 1.59 -2.39 9.73
CA HIS A 112 0.86 -1.38 8.96
C HIS A 112 -0.33 -1.94 8.16
N GLY A 113 -0.63 -3.23 8.34
CA GLY A 113 -1.66 -3.96 7.61
C GLY A 113 -1.14 -4.63 6.34
N ASP A 114 -1.91 -5.61 5.88
CA ASP A 114 -1.58 -6.36 4.67
C ASP A 114 -2.15 -5.62 3.46
N THR A 115 -1.26 -5.12 2.61
CA THR A 115 -1.65 -4.28 1.47
C THR A 115 -0.91 -4.64 0.20
N VAL A 116 -1.56 -4.35 -0.92
CA VAL A 116 -0.94 -4.35 -2.25
C VAL A 116 -1.06 -2.96 -2.83
N LEU A 117 0.06 -2.37 -3.22
CA LEU A 117 0.11 -1.02 -3.72
C LEU A 117 0.49 -1.03 -5.20
N ALA A 118 -0.41 -0.56 -6.04
CA ALA A 118 -0.10 -0.19 -7.42
C ALA A 118 0.40 1.25 -7.46
N ILE A 119 1.61 1.47 -8.00
CA ILE A 119 2.28 2.77 -8.00
C ILE A 119 2.77 3.18 -9.40
N GLY A 120 2.60 4.46 -9.73
CA GLY A 120 3.14 5.10 -10.93
C GLY A 120 4.56 5.65 -10.77
N ARG A 121 4.88 6.73 -11.49
CA ARG A 121 6.19 7.39 -11.52
C ARG A 121 6.09 8.88 -11.20
N GLY A 122 7.21 9.49 -10.80
CA GLY A 122 7.35 10.92 -10.51
C GLY A 122 6.97 11.36 -9.08
N ASP A 123 7.14 12.65 -8.79
CA ASP A 123 7.01 13.23 -7.43
C ASP A 123 5.64 13.02 -6.78
N LEU A 124 4.58 12.99 -7.58
CA LEU A 124 3.21 12.71 -7.17
C LEU A 124 2.71 11.46 -7.91
N ALA A 125 3.46 10.37 -7.77
CA ALA A 125 3.12 9.10 -8.40
C ALA A 125 1.68 8.69 -8.03
N PRO A 126 0.84 8.34 -9.02
CA PRO A 126 -0.44 7.71 -8.77
C PRO A 126 -0.27 6.49 -7.88
N MET A 127 -1.11 6.36 -6.86
CA MET A 127 -1.07 5.26 -5.90
C MET A 127 -2.47 4.70 -5.72
N ILE A 128 -2.59 3.37 -5.82
CA ILE A 128 -3.82 2.61 -5.56
C ILE A 128 -3.45 1.52 -4.55
N TRP A 129 -3.89 1.70 -3.31
CA TRP A 129 -3.75 0.72 -2.25
C TRP A 129 -4.96 -0.22 -2.25
N LEU A 130 -4.70 -1.51 -2.21
CA LEU A 130 -5.68 -2.55 -1.95
C LEU A 130 -5.41 -3.12 -0.55
N SER A 131 -6.38 -3.03 0.35
CA SER A 131 -6.38 -3.73 1.64
C SER A 131 -7.51 -4.75 1.69
N VAL A 132 -7.33 -5.80 2.53
CA VAL A 132 -8.36 -6.80 2.82
C VAL A 132 -8.44 -7.03 4.32
N ASP A 133 -9.61 -6.75 4.87
CA ASP A 133 -9.91 -6.71 6.30
C ASP A 133 -11.03 -7.72 6.63
N ASP A 134 -10.99 -8.34 7.82
CA ASP A 134 -11.98 -9.37 8.20
C ASP A 134 -13.40 -8.81 8.39
N ARG A 135 -13.51 -7.50 8.53
CA ARG A 135 -14.74 -6.73 8.68
C ARG A 135 -14.61 -5.43 7.90
N GLU A 136 -15.73 -4.75 7.68
CA GLU A 136 -15.71 -3.45 7.03
C GLU A 136 -14.76 -2.49 7.78
N PRO A 137 -13.79 -1.87 7.10
CA PRO A 137 -12.84 -0.98 7.75
C PRO A 137 -13.55 0.21 8.41
N ALA A 138 -12.99 0.68 9.53
CA ALA A 138 -13.47 1.92 10.15
C ALA A 138 -13.38 3.10 9.16
N THR A 139 -14.16 4.14 9.37
CA THR A 139 -14.08 5.37 8.58
C THR A 139 -12.63 5.89 8.50
N PRO A 140 -12.17 6.33 7.31
CA PRO A 140 -10.84 6.94 7.18
C PRO A 140 -10.69 8.16 8.09
N ARG A 141 -9.58 8.24 8.84
CA ARG A 141 -9.36 9.28 9.85
C ARG A 141 -9.06 10.66 9.24
N ASP A 142 -8.58 10.65 8.01
CA ASP A 142 -8.18 11.80 7.20
C ASP A 142 -9.33 12.38 6.37
N LEU A 143 -10.49 11.71 6.33
CA LEU A 143 -11.68 12.22 5.66
C LEU A 143 -12.21 13.46 6.39
N SER A 144 -12.06 14.63 5.78
CA SER A 144 -12.56 15.87 6.35
C SER A 144 -14.08 15.98 6.22
N GLY A 145 -14.81 15.96 7.34
CA GLY A 145 -16.27 16.15 7.35
C GLY A 145 -17.03 14.92 7.85
N THR A 146 -18.36 14.92 7.70
CA THR A 146 -19.19 13.76 8.07
C THR A 146 -19.13 12.72 6.95
N PRO A 147 -18.70 11.48 7.23
CA PRO A 147 -18.64 10.42 6.24
C PRO A 147 -20.02 10.09 5.68
N LYS A 148 -20.07 9.88 4.37
CA LYS A 148 -21.24 9.45 3.61
C LYS A 148 -20.87 8.25 2.76
N GLN A 149 -21.82 7.35 2.61
CA GLN A 149 -21.70 6.18 1.74
C GLN A 149 -22.51 6.42 0.46
N ILE A 150 -21.87 6.25 -0.69
CA ILE A 150 -22.53 6.33 -2.00
C ILE A 150 -22.52 4.92 -2.62
N PRO A 151 -23.68 4.26 -2.79
CA PRO A 151 -23.73 2.91 -3.34
C PRO A 151 -23.01 2.77 -4.68
N GLN A 152 -22.28 1.66 -4.86
CA GLN A 152 -21.50 1.37 -6.07
C GLN A 152 -21.46 -0.14 -6.31
N LYS A 153 -21.76 -0.57 -7.54
CA LYS A 153 -21.51 -1.96 -7.93
C LYS A 153 -20.04 -2.15 -8.27
N VAL A 154 -19.43 -3.20 -7.71
CA VAL A 154 -18.06 -3.63 -8.02
C VAL A 154 -18.13 -5.03 -8.62
N GLY A 155 -18.04 -5.08 -9.95
CA GLY A 155 -18.45 -6.27 -10.70
C GLY A 155 -19.92 -6.60 -10.40
N GLY A 156 -20.17 -7.79 -9.85
CA GLY A 156 -21.51 -8.23 -9.43
C GLY A 156 -21.87 -7.95 -7.97
N ARG A 157 -21.00 -7.32 -7.18
CA ARG A 157 -21.19 -7.14 -5.72
C ARG A 157 -21.60 -5.72 -5.35
N ASP A 158 -22.38 -5.61 -4.28
CA ASP A 158 -22.73 -4.34 -3.66
C ASP A 158 -21.57 -3.81 -2.82
N GLY A 159 -21.07 -2.64 -3.21
CA GLY A 159 -20.09 -1.86 -2.47
C GLY A 159 -20.54 -0.41 -2.33
N HIS A 160 -19.64 0.45 -1.89
CA HIS A 160 -19.90 1.88 -1.77
C HIS A 160 -18.61 2.70 -1.76
N TRP A 161 -18.72 3.95 -2.21
CA TRP A 161 -17.72 4.98 -1.99
C TRP A 161 -17.86 5.57 -0.60
N ILE A 162 -16.74 5.92 0.05
CA ILE A 162 -16.70 6.74 1.26
C ILE A 162 -16.26 8.15 0.91
N THR A 163 -17.11 9.13 1.17
CA THR A 163 -16.87 10.55 0.86
C THR A 163 -17.42 11.47 1.95
N ALA A 164 -16.89 12.68 2.06
CA ALA A 164 -17.51 13.74 2.87
C ALA A 164 -18.60 14.50 2.09
N ASP A 165 -18.56 14.46 0.76
CA ASP A 165 -19.45 15.17 -0.14
C ASP A 165 -20.11 14.19 -1.13
N ALA A 166 -21.43 14.03 -1.02
CA ALA A 166 -22.17 13.13 -1.90
C ALA A 166 -22.13 13.54 -3.38
N SER A 167 -21.83 14.82 -3.66
CA SER A 167 -21.64 15.32 -5.03
C SER A 167 -20.23 15.07 -5.59
N ASP A 168 -19.29 14.66 -4.73
CA ASP A 168 -17.93 14.27 -5.09
C ASP A 168 -17.57 12.91 -4.44
N PRO A 169 -17.98 11.78 -5.03
CA PRO A 169 -17.70 10.46 -4.48
C PRO A 169 -16.20 10.12 -4.44
N LEU A 170 -15.34 10.89 -5.10
CA LEU A 170 -13.91 10.63 -5.19
C LEU A 170 -13.05 11.53 -4.28
N ASN A 171 -13.66 12.39 -3.45
CA ASN A 171 -12.98 13.36 -2.59
C ASN A 171 -11.85 14.12 -3.31
N HIS A 172 -12.13 14.69 -4.48
CA HIS A 172 -11.12 15.38 -5.30
C HIS A 172 -9.92 14.51 -5.71
N GLY A 173 -10.11 13.19 -5.80
CA GLY A 173 -9.10 12.21 -6.20
C GLY A 173 -8.43 11.46 -5.04
N ASP A 174 -8.84 11.68 -3.79
CA ASP A 174 -8.47 10.89 -2.60
C ASP A 174 -9.60 9.91 -2.23
N SER A 175 -9.78 8.90 -3.07
CA SER A 175 -11.02 8.11 -3.12
C SER A 175 -10.91 6.82 -2.31
N TYR A 176 -12.02 6.44 -1.69
CA TYR A 176 -12.17 5.21 -0.90
C TYR A 176 -13.33 4.39 -1.46
N LEU A 177 -13.04 3.24 -2.08
CA LEU A 177 -14.06 2.28 -2.56
C LEU A 177 -14.02 1.03 -1.69
N ARG A 178 -15.17 0.61 -1.16
CA ARG A 178 -15.29 -0.58 -0.31
C ARG A 178 -16.29 -1.57 -0.86
N TRP A 179 -15.98 -2.85 -0.78
CA TRP A 179 -16.89 -3.92 -1.19
C TRP A 179 -16.55 -5.25 -0.48
N PRO A 180 -17.53 -6.14 -0.29
CA PRO A 180 -17.28 -7.46 0.26
C PRO A 180 -16.54 -8.35 -0.75
N THR A 181 -15.60 -9.15 -0.26
CA THR A 181 -14.88 -10.18 -1.01
C THR A 181 -15.74 -11.46 -1.12
N PRO A 182 -15.43 -12.41 -2.03
CA PRO A 182 -16.25 -13.62 -2.16
C PRO A 182 -16.23 -14.54 -0.93
N ASP A 183 -15.21 -14.42 -0.08
CA ASP A 183 -15.07 -15.15 1.18
C ASP A 183 -15.65 -14.40 2.41
N GLY A 184 -16.37 -13.29 2.19
CA GLY A 184 -17.10 -12.56 3.25
C GLY A 184 -16.27 -11.52 4.01
N ARG A 185 -14.98 -11.37 3.70
CA ARG A 185 -14.14 -10.26 4.16
C ARG A 185 -14.49 -8.97 3.42
N TRP A 186 -13.81 -7.88 3.74
CA TRP A 186 -13.98 -6.58 3.09
C TRP A 186 -12.71 -6.15 2.40
N ALA A 187 -12.85 -5.67 1.16
CA ALA A 187 -11.79 -5.04 0.41
C ALA A 187 -11.98 -3.53 0.39
N GLN A 188 -10.87 -2.80 0.39
CA GLN A 188 -10.85 -1.36 0.19
C GLN A 188 -9.83 -1.01 -0.90
N LEU A 189 -10.22 -0.18 -1.87
CA LEU A 189 -9.29 0.62 -2.64
C LEU A 189 -9.17 2.00 -2.01
N HIS A 190 -7.95 2.42 -1.72
CA HIS A 190 -7.62 3.80 -1.41
C HIS A 190 -6.69 4.35 -2.49
N THR A 191 -7.15 5.38 -3.20
CA THR A 191 -6.42 5.94 -4.35
C THR A 191 -6.13 7.40 -4.12
N TYR A 192 -4.92 7.83 -4.45
CA TYR A 192 -4.55 9.23 -4.50
C TYR A 192 -3.56 9.53 -5.64
N TYR A 193 -3.54 10.79 -6.07
CA TYR A 193 -2.74 11.33 -7.19
C TYR A 193 -2.99 10.73 -8.58
N LEU A 194 -3.97 9.84 -8.74
CA LEU A 194 -4.41 9.37 -10.05
C LEU A 194 -5.36 10.40 -10.70
N ALA A 195 -4.84 11.19 -11.64
CA ALA A 195 -5.62 12.20 -12.34
C ALA A 195 -6.09 11.67 -13.70
N ARG A 196 -7.39 11.35 -13.81
CA ARG A 196 -8.01 10.87 -15.05
C ARG A 196 -9.43 11.42 -15.23
N PRO A 197 -9.88 11.69 -16.46
CA PRO A 197 -11.28 12.06 -16.71
C PRO A 197 -12.28 10.96 -16.33
N ASP A 198 -11.87 9.70 -16.44
CA ASP A 198 -12.66 8.49 -16.21
C ASP A 198 -12.30 7.79 -14.87
N LEU A 199 -11.80 8.54 -13.88
CA LEU A 199 -11.23 7.98 -12.65
C LEU A 199 -12.18 7.02 -11.93
N GLN A 200 -13.46 7.37 -11.80
CA GLN A 200 -14.44 6.51 -11.13
C GLN A 200 -14.59 5.18 -11.84
N GLN A 201 -14.75 5.19 -13.17
CA GLN A 201 -14.90 3.98 -13.98
C GLN A 201 -13.63 3.13 -13.92
N ALA A 202 -12.46 3.75 -14.01
CA ALA A 202 -11.18 3.07 -13.91
C ALA A 202 -11.04 2.34 -12.56
N LEU A 203 -11.36 2.99 -11.45
CA LEU A 203 -11.27 2.39 -10.12
C LEU A 203 -12.28 1.27 -9.88
N VAL A 204 -13.50 1.39 -10.40
CA VAL A 204 -14.48 0.29 -10.37
C VAL A 204 -13.96 -0.90 -11.17
N ARG A 205 -13.32 -0.67 -12.33
CA ARG A 205 -12.70 -1.73 -13.12
C ARG A 205 -11.57 -2.41 -12.36
N VAL A 206 -10.63 -1.64 -11.79
CA VAL A 206 -9.53 -2.17 -10.96
C VAL A 206 -10.12 -3.07 -9.86
N ALA A 207 -11.10 -2.58 -9.11
CA ALA A 207 -11.73 -3.32 -8.02
C ALA A 207 -12.44 -4.60 -8.51
N SER A 208 -13.09 -4.56 -9.68
CA SER A 208 -13.78 -5.71 -10.27
C SER A 208 -12.84 -6.81 -10.78
N GLU A 209 -11.60 -6.45 -11.11
CA GLU A 209 -10.57 -7.37 -11.60
C GLU A 209 -9.60 -7.81 -10.49
N VAL A 210 -9.87 -7.49 -9.22
CA VAL A 210 -9.08 -8.03 -8.09
C VAL A 210 -9.36 -9.53 -7.91
N THR A 211 -8.29 -10.31 -7.87
CA THR A 211 -8.34 -11.71 -7.44
C THR A 211 -8.03 -11.81 -5.95
N PHE A 212 -8.90 -12.44 -5.18
CA PHE A 212 -8.74 -12.61 -3.73
C PHE A 212 -8.23 -14.00 -3.38
N GLY A 213 -7.37 -14.07 -2.38
CA GLY A 213 -6.80 -15.33 -1.88
C GLY A 213 -5.37 -15.13 -1.37
N PRO A 214 -4.89 -16.03 -0.51
CA PRO A 214 -3.51 -15.98 -0.04
C PRO A 214 -2.56 -16.26 -1.21
N ARG A 215 -1.66 -15.33 -1.49
CA ARG A 215 -0.61 -15.49 -2.50
C ARG A 215 0.74 -15.16 -1.91
N ALA A 216 1.61 -16.16 -1.80
CA ALA A 216 3.00 -15.95 -1.47
C ALA A 216 3.68 -15.06 -2.51
N VAL A 217 4.31 -13.98 -2.05
CA VAL A 217 5.07 -13.07 -2.91
C VAL A 217 6.47 -13.68 -3.09
N PRO A 218 6.94 -13.93 -4.33
CA PRO A 218 8.30 -14.39 -4.56
C PRO A 218 9.31 -13.36 -4.04
N LEU A 219 10.34 -13.79 -3.31
CA LEU A 219 11.37 -12.92 -2.74
C LEU A 219 12.79 -13.26 -3.28
N PRO A 220 13.69 -12.27 -3.34
CA PRO A 220 15.07 -12.40 -3.87
C PRO A 220 16.05 -13.14 -2.95
N LEU A 221 15.57 -13.77 -1.88
CA LEU A 221 16.43 -14.46 -0.92
C LEU A 221 15.77 -15.71 -0.36
N HIS A 222 16.62 -16.56 0.21
CA HIS A 222 16.27 -17.67 1.07
C HIS A 222 17.05 -17.56 2.38
N ILE A 223 16.42 -17.85 3.52
CA ILE A 223 16.98 -17.82 4.86
C ILE A 223 16.93 -19.25 5.40
N SER A 224 18.09 -19.87 5.63
CA SER A 224 18.12 -21.28 6.05
C SER A 224 17.49 -21.54 7.43
N SER A 225 17.48 -20.54 8.31
CA SER A 225 16.77 -20.58 9.58
C SER A 225 16.76 -19.21 10.24
N LEU A 226 15.71 -18.94 11.03
CA LEU A 226 15.66 -17.82 11.96
C LEU A 226 15.70 -18.34 13.41
N PRO A 227 16.27 -17.59 14.36
CA PRO A 227 16.11 -17.91 15.77
C PRO A 227 14.63 -17.98 16.18
N PRO A 228 14.22 -18.90 17.07
CA PRO A 228 12.80 -19.07 17.43
C PRO A 228 12.11 -17.84 18.04
N SER A 229 12.87 -16.89 18.57
CA SER A 229 12.37 -15.63 19.14
C SER A 229 11.97 -14.60 18.09
N PHE A 230 12.24 -14.86 16.80
CA PHE A 230 11.96 -13.92 15.73
C PHE A 230 10.48 -13.98 15.34
N HIS A 231 9.81 -12.85 15.46
CA HIS A 231 8.44 -12.67 14.99
C HIS A 231 8.42 -11.57 13.94
N LEU A 232 7.80 -11.85 12.79
CA LEU A 232 7.67 -10.84 11.75
C LEU A 232 6.83 -9.67 12.27
N SER A 233 7.44 -8.48 12.26
CA SER A 233 6.76 -7.23 12.59
C SER A 233 6.25 -6.54 11.32
N ASP A 234 7.06 -6.54 10.27
CA ASP A 234 6.72 -5.92 8.99
C ASP A 234 7.52 -6.58 7.85
N ALA A 235 6.95 -6.64 6.65
CA ALA A 235 7.63 -7.02 5.44
C ALA A 235 7.08 -6.19 4.29
N TYR A 236 7.94 -5.60 3.47
CA TYR A 236 7.50 -4.90 2.27
C TYR A 236 8.49 -4.93 1.13
N THR A 237 7.94 -4.86 -0.08
CA THR A 237 8.68 -4.59 -1.32
C THR A 237 8.38 -3.17 -1.78
N SER A 238 9.38 -2.48 -2.31
CA SER A 238 9.25 -1.14 -2.87
C SER A 238 9.81 -1.13 -4.29
N ARG A 239 9.16 -0.42 -5.22
CA ARG A 239 9.49 -0.37 -6.66
C ARG A 239 9.52 1.08 -7.18
N ARG A 240 10.38 1.89 -6.56
CA ARG A 240 10.39 3.35 -6.74
C ARG A 240 11.75 3.89 -7.22
N PRO A 241 12.31 3.42 -8.35
CA PRO A 241 13.61 3.87 -8.88
C PRO A 241 13.78 5.39 -8.96
N ASP A 242 12.71 6.15 -9.15
CA ASP A 242 12.76 7.61 -9.17
C ASP A 242 13.12 8.23 -7.80
N GLN A 243 12.90 7.52 -6.69
CA GLN A 243 13.14 7.99 -5.32
C GLN A 243 14.51 7.56 -4.77
N ASP A 244 14.90 6.31 -5.01
CA ASP A 244 16.05 5.67 -4.37
C ASP A 244 17.08 5.13 -5.38
N GLY A 245 16.87 5.35 -6.68
CA GLY A 245 17.82 5.00 -7.75
C GLY A 245 17.95 3.51 -8.02
N VAL A 246 17.14 2.66 -7.38
CA VAL A 246 17.14 1.21 -7.55
C VAL A 246 15.78 0.70 -8.05
N PRO A 247 15.75 -0.33 -8.92
CA PRO A 247 14.50 -0.79 -9.53
C PRO A 247 13.51 -1.34 -8.50
N TRP A 248 14.02 -1.92 -7.42
CA TRP A 248 13.23 -2.44 -6.31
C TRP A 248 14.10 -2.61 -5.06
N ARG A 249 13.43 -2.77 -3.91
CA ARG A 249 14.02 -3.21 -2.63
C ARG A 249 13.04 -4.06 -1.84
N LEU A 250 13.57 -4.95 -1.01
CA LEU A 250 12.85 -5.73 -0.01
C LEU A 250 13.34 -5.32 1.37
N VAL A 251 12.42 -5.17 2.31
CA VAL A 251 12.70 -5.00 3.73
C VAL A 251 11.88 -6.01 4.53
N LEU A 252 12.55 -6.75 5.40
CA LEU A 252 11.92 -7.63 6.39
C LEU A 252 12.31 -7.13 7.79
N GLN A 253 11.32 -6.90 8.64
CA GLN A 253 11.50 -6.45 10.01
C GLN A 253 10.98 -7.52 10.97
N TYR A 254 11.83 -7.93 11.90
CA TYR A 254 11.49 -8.90 12.94
C TYR A 254 11.65 -8.26 14.31
N SER A 255 10.75 -8.59 15.22
CA SER A 255 10.96 -8.39 16.65
C SER A 255 11.60 -9.64 17.25
N ALA A 256 12.59 -9.47 18.11
CA ALA A 256 13.26 -10.55 18.81
C ALA A 256 13.62 -10.11 20.24
N ASN A 257 12.89 -10.62 21.23
CA ASN A 257 13.08 -10.27 22.66
C ASN A 257 13.15 -8.74 22.93
N GLY A 258 12.34 -7.95 22.24
CA GLY A 258 12.32 -6.49 22.36
C GLY A 258 13.33 -5.75 21.47
N ALA A 259 14.21 -6.46 20.76
CA ALA A 259 15.03 -5.89 19.68
C ALA A 259 14.27 -5.83 18.36
N LEU A 260 14.60 -4.85 17.52
CA LEU A 260 14.23 -4.76 16.12
C LEU A 260 15.39 -5.22 15.23
N VAL A 261 15.12 -6.23 14.42
CA VAL A 261 16.05 -6.76 13.42
C VAL A 261 15.52 -6.44 12.03
N THR A 262 16.31 -5.74 11.22
CA THR A 262 15.92 -5.37 9.84
C THR A 262 16.84 -6.03 8.83
N ILE A 263 16.27 -6.77 7.89
CA ILE A 263 16.96 -7.35 6.73
C ILE A 263 16.54 -6.56 5.49
N ASN A 264 17.49 -5.87 4.87
CA ASN A 264 17.29 -5.15 3.62
C ASN A 264 17.95 -5.92 2.48
N VAL A 265 17.24 -6.13 1.37
CA VAL A 265 17.80 -6.74 0.16
C VAL A 265 17.42 -5.90 -1.05
N ALA A 266 18.42 -5.49 -1.83
CA ALA A 266 18.22 -4.70 -3.04
C ALA A 266 19.45 -4.80 -3.96
N PRO A 267 19.37 -4.33 -5.22
CA PRO A 267 20.55 -4.03 -6.01
C PRO A 267 21.49 -3.04 -5.28
N PRO A 268 22.81 -3.05 -5.56
CA PRO A 268 23.74 -2.08 -5.00
C PRO A 268 23.30 -0.64 -5.26
N GLY A 269 23.49 0.24 -4.27
CA GLY A 269 23.10 1.66 -4.33
C GLY A 269 21.82 2.00 -3.56
N ALA A 270 21.02 1.00 -3.18
CA ALA A 270 19.82 1.23 -2.38
C ALA A 270 20.14 1.80 -0.98
N ARG A 271 19.24 2.64 -0.48
CA ARG A 271 19.19 3.02 0.94
C ARG A 271 18.85 1.81 1.80
N VAL A 272 19.48 1.74 2.98
CA VAL A 272 19.20 0.75 4.01
C VAL A 272 18.21 1.36 5.01
N ASP A 273 17.11 0.66 5.27
CA ASP A 273 16.13 1.02 6.30
C ASP A 273 16.46 0.30 7.62
N GLY A 274 15.90 0.81 8.73
CA GLY A 274 16.01 0.20 10.05
C GLY A 274 16.87 0.99 11.04
N LEU A 275 17.03 0.41 12.23
CA LEU A 275 17.82 0.93 13.33
C LEU A 275 19.12 0.12 13.51
N GLY A 276 20.08 0.71 14.23
CA GLY A 276 21.41 0.12 14.44
C GLY A 276 22.37 0.34 13.27
N GLU A 277 23.61 -0.10 13.44
CA GLU A 277 24.65 -0.03 12.41
C GLU A 277 24.57 -1.27 11.51
N PRO A 278 24.14 -1.14 10.23
CA PRO A 278 23.91 -2.29 9.38
C PRO A 278 25.23 -2.92 8.91
N GLN A 279 25.31 -4.25 8.99
CA GLN A 279 26.36 -5.01 8.33
C GLN A 279 25.84 -5.53 7.00
N CYS A 280 26.66 -5.52 5.95
CA CYS A 280 26.21 -5.86 4.60
C CYS A 280 27.14 -6.85 3.90
N VAL A 281 26.55 -7.68 3.03
CA VAL A 281 27.26 -8.50 2.05
C VAL A 281 26.68 -8.27 0.67
N THR A 282 27.54 -8.35 -0.35
CA THR A 282 27.12 -8.31 -1.76
C THR A 282 27.38 -9.67 -2.39
N LYS A 283 26.34 -10.32 -2.90
CA LYS A 283 26.42 -11.60 -3.62
C LYS A 283 25.37 -11.66 -4.71
N ASN A 284 25.66 -12.35 -5.82
CA ASN A 284 24.73 -12.56 -6.93
C ASN A 284 24.07 -11.27 -7.46
N GLY A 285 24.82 -10.16 -7.49
CA GLY A 285 24.32 -8.86 -7.96
C GLY A 285 23.35 -8.15 -7.01
N LEU A 286 23.19 -8.66 -5.78
CA LEU A 286 22.37 -8.06 -4.73
C LEU A 286 23.22 -7.72 -3.50
N ARG A 287 22.78 -6.72 -2.74
CA ARG A 287 23.30 -6.36 -1.43
C ARG A 287 22.26 -6.73 -0.38
N ALA A 288 22.65 -7.58 0.57
CA ALA A 288 21.89 -7.82 1.79
C ALA A 288 22.53 -7.02 2.93
N CYS A 289 21.72 -6.32 3.72
CA CYS A 289 22.16 -5.63 4.92
C CYS A 289 21.29 -6.03 6.10
N VAL A 290 21.92 -6.37 7.23
CA VAL A 290 21.24 -6.68 8.49
C VAL A 290 21.59 -5.62 9.51
N GLY A 291 20.57 -4.92 10.02
CA GLY A 291 20.66 -4.00 11.15
C GLY A 291 19.96 -4.58 12.37
N ILE A 292 20.57 -4.41 13.55
CA ILE A 292 20.00 -4.82 14.84
C ILE A 292 20.19 -3.67 15.81
N ASP A 293 19.11 -3.16 16.38
CA ASP A 293 19.17 -2.03 17.32
C ASP A 293 19.79 -2.44 18.68
N GLN A 294 19.49 -3.65 19.14
CA GLN A 294 19.92 -4.22 20.41
C GLN A 294 20.46 -5.65 20.22
N PRO A 295 21.70 -5.82 19.76
CA PRO A 295 22.27 -7.13 19.42
C PRO A 295 22.25 -8.14 20.58
N GLN A 296 22.46 -7.70 21.82
CA GLN A 296 22.42 -8.58 22.99
C GLN A 296 21.01 -9.15 23.23
N ALA A 297 19.96 -8.36 23.03
CA ALA A 297 18.58 -8.80 23.20
C ALA A 297 18.14 -9.75 22.06
N ALA A 298 18.55 -9.46 20.83
CA ALA A 298 18.26 -10.33 19.68
C ALA A 298 18.87 -11.74 19.80
N GLY A 299 19.95 -11.89 20.59
CA GLY A 299 20.61 -13.18 20.81
C GLY A 299 21.36 -13.72 19.58
N VAL A 300 21.62 -12.88 18.59
CA VAL A 300 22.29 -13.21 17.34
C VAL A 300 23.01 -11.98 16.79
N THR A 301 24.13 -12.17 16.09
CA THR A 301 24.82 -11.06 15.42
C THR A 301 24.28 -10.83 14.00
N ALA A 302 24.50 -9.64 13.45
CA ALA A 302 24.17 -9.34 12.06
C ALA A 302 24.92 -10.28 11.08
N GLN A 303 26.19 -10.59 11.37
CA GLN A 303 27.00 -11.50 10.57
C GLN A 303 26.45 -12.94 10.59
N ASP A 304 25.99 -13.43 11.75
CA ASP A 304 25.38 -14.75 11.86
C ASP A 304 24.12 -14.84 11.00
N LEU A 305 23.26 -13.81 11.01
CA LEU A 305 22.07 -13.77 10.15
C LEU A 305 22.44 -13.71 8.67
N LEU A 306 23.41 -12.87 8.29
CA LEU A 306 23.90 -12.78 6.90
C LEU A 306 24.45 -14.12 6.39
N SER A 307 25.06 -14.92 7.27
CA SER A 307 25.58 -16.25 6.90
C SER A 307 24.47 -17.25 6.53
N ARG A 308 23.23 -17.01 6.98
CA ARG A 308 22.05 -17.83 6.71
C ARG A 308 21.29 -17.39 5.46
N ILE A 309 21.63 -16.22 4.90
CA ILE A 309 20.95 -15.63 3.76
C ILE A 309 21.65 -16.06 2.45
N THR A 310 20.88 -16.72 1.59
CA THR A 310 21.24 -16.99 0.19
C THR A 310 20.51 -16.00 -0.71
N LEU A 311 21.27 -15.20 -1.46
CA LEU A 311 20.73 -14.23 -2.43
C LEU A 311 20.49 -14.91 -3.79
N LEU A 312 19.28 -14.82 -4.33
CA LEU A 312 18.88 -15.50 -5.57
C LEU A 312 19.17 -14.69 -6.84
N GLY A 313 19.51 -13.41 -6.67
CA GLY A 313 19.86 -12.48 -7.73
C GLY A 313 18.71 -11.57 -8.17
N PRO A 314 18.96 -10.62 -9.08
CA PRO A 314 18.01 -9.57 -9.44
C PRO A 314 16.88 -10.02 -10.37
N ASP A 315 16.98 -11.22 -10.93
CA ASP A 315 15.99 -11.80 -11.84
C ASP A 315 14.78 -12.34 -11.07
N GLU A 316 13.66 -11.63 -11.16
CA GLU A 316 12.43 -11.95 -10.41
C GLU A 316 11.83 -13.31 -10.78
N SER A 317 12.13 -13.82 -11.99
CA SER A 317 11.67 -15.15 -12.40
C SER A 317 12.32 -16.29 -11.61
N LYS A 318 13.43 -16.00 -10.91
CA LYS A 318 14.18 -16.95 -10.08
C LYS A 318 13.92 -16.80 -8.58
N TRP A 319 13.03 -15.89 -8.20
CA TRP A 319 12.69 -15.64 -6.80
C TRP A 319 11.88 -16.81 -6.23
N THR A 320 12.00 -17.00 -4.91
CA THR A 320 11.37 -18.14 -4.22
C THR A 320 10.13 -17.69 -3.44
N THR A 321 9.11 -18.55 -3.41
CA THR A 321 8.00 -18.42 -2.45
C THR A 321 8.27 -19.13 -1.13
N HIS A 322 9.34 -19.93 -1.03
CA HIS A 322 9.82 -20.60 0.17
C HIS A 322 11.03 -19.83 0.69
N VAL A 323 10.79 -18.93 1.65
CA VAL A 323 11.78 -17.94 2.07
C VAL A 323 12.54 -18.41 3.30
N ILE A 324 11.92 -19.21 4.18
CA ILE A 324 12.51 -19.67 5.44
C ILE A 324 12.50 -21.20 5.51
N GLY A 325 13.64 -21.88 5.47
CA GLY A 325 13.66 -23.35 5.57
C GLY A 325 14.99 -24.03 5.30
#